data_AF-A0AA93HJF2-F1
#
_entry.id   AF-A0AA93HJF2-F1
#
_cell.length_a   1.000
_cell.length_b   1.000
_cell.length_c   1.000
_cell.angle_alpha   90.00
_cell.angle_beta   90.00
_cell.angle_gamma   90.00
#
_symmetry.space_group_name_H-M   'P 1'
#
loop_
_entity.id
_entity.type
_entity.pdbx_description
1 polymer ?
#
loop_
_entity_poly.entity_id
_entity_poly.type
_entity_poly.pdbx_seq_one_letter_code
_entity_poly.pdbx_strand_id
1 'polypeptide(L)'
;MILGLATTTAAVPARAEWYQATSKHFVVFAEGNAESVKERAEELELFDGVFRYFQNVAARPEDESNKVTLYVVPNDSAVRRLYGSNSANIAGFYDGRASGSVAFTPQRGLGGEGSDREQARIVLFHEYAHHLLLGNFAAAYPAWFSEGYAEFLSTVSFDKETAWIGKPAQHRAYSLLHGDPLPASELLSVNMSTIRRDQMDGLYARGWLLTHYLTIAAPPERRAQFAKYLTAVNQGKPSVEAAREAFGDLKQLDKELNARLKARTFPALRFGLDKLPKPVVQVRALSPGEKAMIGLRMRSDRGVNTKTAQPILEDAIPIGARYPDDAVVQGWLAEMALDARRYDLAEAAADRALAIDPKSSQALVYKAQVILNRAREAQTTDPAVWKEARSWLLKANKIDPNDAYTLLLFYSSFGMAGAVPTANAKQALARAHELVPQDDAVRFAYAHQSLIDDRVDDAKRALRPLAYSAHAAPDNGAARLLALLDAKKSGKEVVAAMEAEGAEGGGAD
;
A
#
# COMPACT_ATOMS: atom_id res chain seq x y z
N MET A 1 62.28 -20.65 28.96
CA MET A 1 61.92 -20.16 27.61
C MET A 1 60.51 -20.67 27.32
N ILE A 2 59.49 -19.85 27.59
CA ILE A 2 58.07 -20.21 27.42
C ILE A 2 57.59 -19.54 26.13
N LEU A 3 57.25 -20.34 25.13
CA LEU A 3 56.64 -19.89 23.88
C LEU A 3 55.18 -19.49 24.15
N GLY A 4 54.85 -18.21 23.93
CA GLY A 4 53.47 -17.74 23.89
C GLY A 4 52.86 -18.02 22.52
N LEU A 5 51.81 -18.84 22.48
CA LEU A 5 50.97 -19.02 21.29
C LEU A 5 50.00 -17.84 21.19
N ALA A 6 50.25 -16.93 20.26
CA ALA A 6 49.28 -15.92 19.85
C ALA A 6 48.22 -16.60 18.97
N THR A 7 47.01 -16.76 19.51
CA THR A 7 45.84 -17.19 18.74
C THR A 7 45.24 -15.96 18.05
N THR A 8 45.54 -15.81 16.76
CA THR A 8 44.86 -14.88 15.87
C THR A 8 43.46 -15.41 15.58
N THR A 9 42.45 -14.83 16.23
CA THR A 9 41.05 -15.01 15.83
C THR A 9 40.84 -14.28 14.51
N ALA A 10 40.83 -15.03 13.41
CA ALA A 10 40.36 -14.52 12.13
C ALA A 10 38.87 -14.19 12.27
N ALA A 11 38.52 -12.90 12.31
CA ALA A 11 37.14 -12.45 12.18
C ALA A 11 36.65 -12.90 10.80
N VAL A 12 35.78 -13.92 10.76
CA VAL A 12 35.05 -14.26 9.54
C VAL A 12 34.19 -13.04 9.21
N PRO A 13 34.29 -12.46 8.00
CA PRO A 13 33.39 -11.38 7.62
C PRO A 13 31.97 -11.93 7.72
N ALA A 14 31.14 -11.33 8.58
CA ALA A 14 29.73 -11.63 8.64
C ALA A 14 29.15 -11.34 7.24
N ARG A 15 28.97 -12.38 6.43
CA ARG A 15 28.27 -12.26 5.16
C ARG A 15 26.85 -11.85 5.51
N ALA A 16 26.39 -10.74 4.95
CA ALA A 16 25.02 -10.31 5.12
C ALA A 16 24.13 -11.39 4.48
N GLU A 17 23.23 -11.96 5.27
CA GLU A 17 22.34 -13.05 4.87
C GLU A 17 20.93 -12.47 4.66
N TRP A 18 20.17 -12.99 3.70
CA TRP A 18 18.77 -12.60 3.54
C TRP A 18 17.88 -13.34 4.52
N TYR A 19 16.99 -12.59 5.17
CA TYR A 19 15.97 -13.11 6.09
C TYR A 19 14.58 -12.68 5.65
N GLN A 20 13.61 -13.53 5.98
CA GLN A 20 12.20 -13.19 6.01
C GLN A 20 11.75 -13.10 7.47
N ALA A 21 11.17 -11.97 7.87
CA ALA A 21 10.36 -11.86 9.07
C ALA A 21 8.87 -11.87 8.70
N THR A 22 8.06 -12.57 9.47
CA THR A 22 6.61 -12.62 9.27
C THR A 22 5.92 -12.36 10.59
N SER A 23 4.96 -11.43 10.57
CA SER A 23 4.17 -10.99 11.71
C SER A 23 2.69 -10.95 11.34
N LYS A 24 1.85 -10.31 12.17
CA LYS A 24 0.41 -10.24 11.93
C LYS A 24 0.10 -9.46 10.65
N HIS A 25 0.72 -8.30 10.46
CA HIS A 25 0.43 -7.38 9.35
C HIS A 25 1.52 -7.34 8.27
N PHE A 26 2.68 -7.95 8.50
CA PHE A 26 3.85 -7.78 7.63
C PHE A 26 4.54 -9.07 7.23
N VAL A 27 5.11 -9.04 6.02
CA VAL A 27 6.21 -9.91 5.59
C VAL A 27 7.39 -9.01 5.23
N VAL A 28 8.51 -9.11 5.94
CA VAL A 28 9.68 -8.26 5.72
C VAL A 28 10.82 -9.08 5.15
N PHE A 29 11.32 -8.70 3.99
CA PHE A 29 12.54 -9.24 3.38
C PHE A 29 13.67 -8.23 3.50
N ALA A 30 14.78 -8.64 4.14
CA ALA A 30 15.94 -7.79 4.30
C ALA A 30 17.24 -8.62 4.35
N GLU A 31 18.31 -8.03 3.85
CA GLU A 31 19.67 -8.53 4.04
C GLU A 31 20.20 -8.05 5.40
N GLY A 32 20.93 -8.88 6.15
CA GLY A 32 21.47 -8.49 7.45
C GLY A 32 21.64 -9.67 8.40
N ASN A 33 21.17 -9.51 9.63
CA ASN A 33 21.11 -10.58 10.64
C ASN A 33 19.67 -10.76 11.16
N ALA A 34 19.36 -11.97 11.64
CA ALA A 34 18.02 -12.34 12.08
C ALA A 34 17.40 -11.35 13.09
N GLU A 35 18.18 -10.88 14.07
CA GLU A 35 17.67 -10.00 15.12
C GLU A 35 17.32 -8.61 14.58
N SER A 36 18.16 -8.02 13.71
CA SER A 36 17.87 -6.72 13.10
C SER A 36 16.61 -6.74 12.23
N VAL A 37 16.34 -7.86 11.54
CA VAL A 37 15.14 -8.03 10.71
C VAL A 37 13.91 -8.27 11.59
N LYS A 38 14.09 -8.98 12.71
CA LYS A 38 13.06 -9.15 13.74
C LYS A 38 12.64 -7.81 14.36
N GLU A 39 13.61 -7.03 14.87
CA GLU A 39 13.38 -5.71 15.47
C GLU A 39 12.62 -4.78 14.52
N ARG A 40 12.94 -4.81 13.22
CA ARG A 40 12.24 -4.02 12.21
C ARG A 40 10.76 -4.41 12.09
N ALA A 41 10.47 -5.70 12.05
CA ALA A 41 9.09 -6.19 11.98
C ALA A 41 8.33 -5.91 13.29
N GLU A 42 8.99 -6.03 14.44
CA GLU A 42 8.40 -5.66 15.74
C GLU A 42 8.09 -4.15 15.82
N GLU A 43 9.00 -3.30 15.34
CA GLU A 43 8.80 -1.84 15.28
C GLU A 43 7.62 -1.45 14.37
N LEU A 44 7.42 -2.16 13.26
CA LEU A 44 6.26 -1.99 12.39
C LEU A 44 4.95 -2.42 13.05
N GLU A 45 4.93 -3.55 13.75
CA GLU A 45 3.76 -4.01 14.51
C GLU A 45 3.42 -3.05 15.66
N LEU A 46 4.43 -2.48 16.32
CA LEU A 46 4.22 -1.45 17.34
C LEU A 46 3.61 -0.19 16.72
N PHE A 47 4.09 0.24 15.55
CA PHE A 47 3.55 1.40 14.84
C PHE A 47 2.09 1.18 14.40
N ASP A 48 1.77 0.01 13.86
CA ASP A 48 0.39 -0.41 13.56
C ASP A 48 -0.49 -0.38 14.82
N GLY A 49 -0.02 -0.98 15.92
CA GLY A 49 -0.70 -0.98 17.21
C GLY A 49 -0.95 0.43 17.76
N VAL A 50 0.03 1.33 17.64
CA VAL A 50 -0.10 2.75 18.02
C VAL A 50 -1.20 3.41 17.23
N PHE A 51 -1.21 3.25 15.91
CA PHE A 51 -2.25 3.83 15.06
C PHE A 51 -3.63 3.31 15.45
N ARG A 52 -3.79 1.99 15.60
CA ARG A 52 -5.07 1.38 15.92
C ARG A 52 -5.59 1.81 17.29
N TYR A 53 -4.71 1.89 18.29
CA TYR A 53 -5.06 2.42 19.61
C TYR A 53 -5.45 3.90 19.53
N PHE A 54 -4.66 4.71 18.83
CA PHE A 54 -4.89 6.15 18.69
C PHE A 54 -6.20 6.47 17.97
N GLN A 55 -6.50 5.73 16.91
CA GLN A 55 -7.68 5.93 16.07
C GLN A 55 -8.88 5.10 16.49
N ASN A 56 -8.77 4.35 17.59
CA ASN A 56 -9.81 3.43 18.07
C ASN A 56 -10.28 2.45 16.98
N VAL A 57 -9.33 1.94 16.19
CA VAL A 57 -9.57 0.90 15.18
C VAL A 57 -9.45 -0.45 15.86
N ALA A 58 -10.52 -1.24 15.82
CA ALA A 58 -10.53 -2.58 16.39
C ALA A 58 -9.57 -3.51 15.62
N ALA A 59 -8.88 -4.39 16.36
CA ALA A 59 -8.17 -5.50 15.75
C ALA A 59 -9.18 -6.46 15.11
N ARG A 60 -8.88 -6.92 13.90
CA ARG A 60 -9.72 -7.85 13.17
C ARG A 60 -9.00 -9.20 13.00
N PRO A 61 -9.71 -10.34 13.01
CA PRO A 61 -9.10 -11.64 12.69
C PRO A 61 -8.52 -11.68 11.28
N GLU A 62 -9.15 -11.04 10.30
CA GLU A 62 -8.74 -10.99 8.89
C GLU A 62 -7.48 -10.16 8.61
N ASP A 63 -6.98 -9.42 9.60
CA ASP A 63 -5.76 -8.61 9.45
C ASP A 63 -4.52 -9.48 9.10
N GLU A 64 -4.60 -10.80 9.28
CA GLU A 64 -3.55 -11.76 8.93
C GLU A 64 -3.50 -12.16 7.46
N SER A 65 -4.57 -11.90 6.69
CA SER A 65 -4.73 -12.42 5.32
C SER A 65 -4.10 -11.53 4.24
N ASN A 66 -4.12 -10.21 4.43
CA ASN A 66 -3.68 -9.24 3.41
C ASN A 66 -2.46 -8.44 3.91
N LYS A 67 -1.39 -9.15 4.27
CA LYS A 67 -0.16 -8.54 4.84
C LYS A 67 0.53 -7.60 3.84
N VAL A 68 1.18 -6.57 4.36
CA VAL A 68 2.09 -5.72 3.58
C VAL A 68 3.46 -6.39 3.47
N THR A 69 3.94 -6.59 2.24
CA THR A 69 5.30 -7.04 1.99
C THR A 69 6.25 -5.86 1.98
N LEU A 70 7.23 -5.83 2.88
CA LEU A 70 8.29 -4.83 2.90
C LEU A 70 9.59 -5.42 2.35
N TYR A 71 10.11 -4.79 1.30
CA TYR A 71 11.47 -5.03 0.82
C TYR A 71 12.41 -3.94 1.33
N VAL A 72 13.40 -4.35 2.13
CA VAL A 72 14.50 -3.48 2.52
C VAL A 72 15.63 -3.63 1.51
N VAL A 73 15.95 -2.54 0.80
CA VAL A 73 16.87 -2.54 -0.34
C VAL A 73 18.15 -1.78 -0.02
N PRO A 74 19.29 -2.04 -0.68
CA PRO A 74 20.59 -1.53 -0.20
C PRO A 74 20.72 -0.01 -0.06
N ASN A 75 20.00 0.80 -0.87
CA ASN A 75 20.12 2.26 -0.89
C ASN A 75 18.96 2.95 -1.64
N ASP A 76 18.90 4.28 -1.55
CA ASP A 76 17.89 5.10 -2.26
C ASP A 76 17.91 4.89 -3.78
N SER A 77 19.09 4.65 -4.37
CA SER A 77 19.19 4.38 -5.80
C SER A 77 18.49 3.09 -6.19
N ALA A 78 18.48 2.07 -5.32
CA ALA A 78 17.70 0.85 -5.53
C ALA A 78 16.19 1.13 -5.43
N VAL A 79 15.77 1.93 -4.44
CA VAL A 79 14.37 2.39 -4.32
C VAL A 79 13.92 3.12 -5.59
N ARG A 80 14.70 4.11 -6.05
CA ARG A 80 14.39 4.91 -7.25
C ARG A 80 14.28 4.06 -8.52
N ARG A 81 15.18 3.07 -8.69
CA ARG A 81 15.10 2.10 -9.79
C ARG A 81 13.82 1.29 -9.73
N LEU A 82 13.41 0.82 -8.55
CA LEU A 82 12.16 0.09 -8.37
C LEU A 82 10.94 0.99 -8.57
N TYR A 83 11.00 2.24 -8.13
CA TYR A 83 9.92 3.20 -8.35
C TYR A 83 9.70 3.46 -9.85
N GLY A 84 10.78 3.49 -10.64
CA GLY A 84 10.77 3.85 -12.06
C GLY A 84 11.03 5.34 -12.32
N SER A 85 11.59 6.06 -11.33
CA SER A 85 11.93 7.49 -11.43
C SER A 85 13.26 7.76 -10.76
N ASN A 86 14.08 8.61 -11.38
CA ASN A 86 15.34 9.06 -10.81
C ASN A 86 15.18 10.27 -9.86
N SER A 87 13.94 10.64 -9.50
CA SER A 87 13.68 11.77 -8.61
C SER A 87 14.39 11.61 -7.28
N ALA A 88 15.15 12.64 -6.89
CA ALA A 88 15.87 12.64 -5.62
C ALA A 88 14.96 12.65 -4.39
N ASN A 89 13.68 13.00 -4.57
CA ASN A 89 12.69 13.12 -3.49
C ASN A 89 12.07 11.77 -3.08
N ILE A 90 12.38 10.68 -3.79
CA ILE A 90 11.88 9.34 -3.46
C ILE A 90 12.91 8.66 -2.55
N ALA A 91 12.53 8.51 -1.29
CA ALA A 91 13.32 7.80 -0.26
C ALA A 91 12.69 6.46 0.14
N GLY A 92 11.44 6.21 -0.26
CA GLY A 92 10.66 5.00 -0.08
C GLY A 92 9.37 5.14 -0.88
N PHE A 93 8.62 4.05 -1.03
CA PHE A 93 7.25 4.13 -1.56
C PHE A 93 6.45 2.89 -1.17
N TYR A 94 5.13 3.08 -1.12
CA TYR A 94 4.12 2.05 -0.92
C TYR A 94 3.20 1.92 -2.14
N ASP A 95 2.78 0.70 -2.44
CA ASP A 95 1.77 0.37 -3.45
C ASP A 95 0.69 -0.53 -2.81
N GLY A 96 -0.54 -0.02 -2.76
CA GLY A 96 -1.68 -0.66 -2.13
C GLY A 96 -2.56 -1.38 -3.12
N ARG A 97 -2.54 -2.71 -3.06
CA ARG A 97 -3.28 -3.56 -3.99
C ARG A 97 -3.63 -4.92 -3.40
N ALA A 98 -4.69 -5.51 -3.94
CA ALA A 98 -5.25 -6.79 -3.54
C ALA A 98 -4.28 -7.94 -3.80
N SER A 99 -3.54 -7.90 -4.91
CA SER A 99 -2.55 -8.94 -5.28
C SER A 99 -1.36 -9.06 -4.32
N GLY A 100 -1.27 -8.18 -3.33
CA GLY A 100 -0.18 -8.10 -2.35
C GLY A 100 0.33 -6.67 -2.28
N SER A 101 -0.08 -5.96 -1.24
CA SER A 101 0.41 -4.61 -0.94
C SER A 101 1.91 -4.67 -0.65
N VAL A 102 2.69 -3.76 -1.22
CA VAL A 102 4.15 -3.80 -1.15
C VAL A 102 4.73 -2.43 -0.80
N ALA A 103 5.81 -2.42 -0.05
CA ALA A 103 6.59 -1.24 0.28
C ALA A 103 8.09 -1.48 0.05
N PHE A 104 8.81 -0.42 -0.29
CA PHE A 104 10.26 -0.45 -0.51
C PHE A 104 10.93 0.66 0.30
N THR A 105 11.93 0.30 1.09
CA THR A 105 12.69 1.24 1.94
C THR A 105 14.18 0.94 1.87
N PRO A 106 15.08 1.94 1.98
CA PRO A 106 16.51 1.70 1.98
C PRO A 106 16.98 1.04 3.28
N GLN A 107 18.10 0.33 3.19
CA GLN A 107 18.77 -0.43 4.24
C GLN A 107 19.35 0.45 5.34
N ARG A 108 19.66 1.72 5.04
CA ARG A 108 20.21 2.65 6.03
C ARG A 108 19.31 2.61 7.28
N GLY A 109 19.86 2.20 8.41
CA GLY A 109 19.09 1.95 9.64
C GLY A 109 18.96 0.49 10.08
N LEU A 110 19.37 -0.49 9.27
CA LEU A 110 19.63 -1.85 9.75
C LEU A 110 21.05 -1.90 10.33
N GLY A 111 21.15 -1.84 11.67
CA GLY A 111 22.43 -1.81 12.39
C GLY A 111 23.15 -0.45 12.43
N GLY A 112 22.54 0.62 11.92
CA GLY A 112 23.09 1.99 12.00
C GLY A 112 22.71 2.72 13.29
N GLU A 113 23.57 3.62 13.76
CA GLU A 113 23.30 4.55 14.87
C GLU A 113 23.02 5.97 14.34
N GLY A 114 22.22 6.76 15.06
CA GLY A 114 22.02 8.19 14.76
C GLY A 114 21.00 8.51 13.66
N SER A 115 21.27 9.57 12.88
CA SER A 115 20.32 10.22 11.96
C SER A 115 19.82 9.33 10.82
N ASP A 116 20.66 8.42 10.33
CA ASP A 116 20.36 7.62 9.15
C ASP A 116 19.29 6.56 9.43
N ARG A 117 19.34 5.95 10.63
CA ARG A 117 18.30 5.00 11.09
C ARG A 117 16.96 5.71 11.28
N GLU A 118 17.00 6.93 11.80
CA GLU A 118 15.81 7.74 12.01
C GLU A 118 15.15 8.18 10.70
N GLN A 119 15.93 8.59 9.71
CA GLN A 119 15.38 8.99 8.40
C GLN A 119 14.68 7.83 7.68
N ALA A 120 15.28 6.65 7.62
CA ALA A 120 14.65 5.49 6.98
C ALA A 120 13.39 5.04 7.74
N ARG A 121 13.39 5.11 9.08
CA ARG A 121 12.21 4.85 9.91
C ARG A 121 11.08 5.84 9.60
N ILE A 122 11.39 7.13 9.52
CA ILE A 122 10.43 8.19 9.18
C ILE A 122 9.79 7.91 7.82
N VAL A 123 10.58 7.58 6.81
CA VAL A 123 10.06 7.25 5.48
C VAL A 123 9.15 6.04 5.54
N LEU A 124 9.58 4.95 6.17
CA LEU A 124 8.79 3.73 6.27
C LEU A 124 7.44 3.97 6.99
N PHE A 125 7.45 4.74 8.08
CA PHE A 125 6.22 5.09 8.80
C PHE A 125 5.33 6.04 8.00
N HIS A 126 5.90 6.95 7.20
CA HIS A 126 5.13 7.80 6.29
C HIS A 126 4.38 6.96 5.25
N GLU A 127 5.09 6.05 4.57
CA GLU A 127 4.47 5.16 3.58
C GLU A 127 3.40 4.24 4.19
N TYR A 128 3.67 3.66 5.38
CA TYR A 128 2.68 2.84 6.07
C TYR A 128 1.51 3.65 6.63
N ALA A 129 1.70 4.94 6.96
CA ALA A 129 0.59 5.81 7.34
C ALA A 129 -0.40 6.03 6.20
N HIS A 130 0.04 6.05 4.93
CA HIS A 130 -0.88 6.01 3.79
C HIS A 130 -1.67 4.70 3.74
N HIS A 131 -1.01 3.55 3.92
CA HIS A 131 -1.69 2.25 4.01
C HIS A 131 -2.79 2.26 5.09
N LEU A 132 -2.46 2.73 6.28
CA LEU A 132 -3.39 2.78 7.40
C LEU A 132 -4.55 3.76 7.17
N LEU A 133 -4.27 4.94 6.60
CA LEU A 133 -5.29 5.95 6.30
C LEU A 133 -6.29 5.43 5.26
N LEU A 134 -5.80 4.93 4.13
CA LEU A 134 -6.62 4.47 3.00
C LEU A 134 -7.26 3.10 3.28
N GLY A 135 -6.62 2.26 4.10
CA GLY A 135 -7.06 0.91 4.46
C GLY A 135 -8.14 0.87 5.54
N ASN A 136 -8.27 1.92 6.37
CA ASN A 136 -9.21 1.92 7.50
C ASN A 136 -10.34 2.95 7.38
N PHE A 137 -10.19 3.95 6.51
CA PHE A 137 -11.17 5.02 6.39
C PHE A 137 -11.56 5.28 4.94
N ALA A 138 -12.77 4.86 4.58
CA ALA A 138 -13.31 5.02 3.23
C ALA A 138 -13.79 6.47 2.99
N ALA A 139 -12.84 7.38 2.82
CA ALA A 139 -13.08 8.79 2.51
C ALA A 139 -12.06 9.30 1.48
N ALA A 140 -12.45 10.34 0.76
CA ALA A 140 -11.52 11.16 0.01
C ALA A 140 -10.76 12.09 0.96
N TYR A 141 -9.45 12.15 0.77
CA TYR A 141 -8.55 13.01 1.52
C TYR A 141 -7.87 14.03 0.60
N PRO A 142 -7.95 15.33 0.92
CA PRO A 142 -7.24 16.35 0.16
C PRO A 142 -5.73 16.16 0.33
N ALA A 143 -4.95 16.55 -0.68
CA ALA A 143 -3.50 16.32 -0.72
C ALA A 143 -2.77 16.74 0.57
N TRP A 144 -3.06 17.94 1.08
CA TRP A 144 -2.43 18.43 2.31
C TRP A 144 -2.66 17.51 3.52
N PHE A 145 -3.84 16.90 3.63
CA PHE A 145 -4.18 16.06 4.76
C PHE A 145 -3.63 14.65 4.57
N SER A 146 -3.68 14.10 3.35
CA SER A 146 -3.05 12.80 3.07
C SER A 146 -1.56 12.83 3.43
N GLU A 147 -0.83 13.81 2.90
CA GLU A 147 0.61 13.97 3.15
C GLU A 147 0.90 14.45 4.58
N GLY A 148 0.12 15.42 5.08
CA GLY A 148 0.30 15.96 6.41
C GLY A 148 0.03 14.96 7.53
N TYR A 149 -0.92 14.04 7.31
CA TYR A 149 -1.22 12.95 8.23
C TYR A 149 -0.13 11.88 8.21
N ALA A 150 0.37 11.53 7.04
CA ALA A 150 1.52 10.63 6.90
C ALA A 150 2.78 11.21 7.56
N GLU A 151 3.07 12.49 7.37
CA GLU A 151 4.13 13.21 8.08
C GLU A 151 3.88 13.28 9.59
N PHE A 152 2.64 13.46 10.04
CA PHE A 152 2.31 13.51 11.47
C PHE A 152 2.60 12.17 12.15
N LEU A 153 2.16 11.07 11.54
CA LEU A 153 2.39 9.73 12.07
C LEU A 153 3.84 9.27 11.90
N SER A 154 4.57 9.72 10.88
CA SER A 154 5.99 9.35 10.71
C SER A 154 6.88 9.77 11.88
N THR A 155 6.42 10.76 12.68
CA THR A 155 7.09 11.21 13.90
C THR A 155 6.82 10.33 15.13
N VAL A 156 6.05 9.26 14.99
CA VAL A 156 5.87 8.29 16.07
C VAL A 156 7.22 7.76 16.50
N SER A 157 7.44 7.73 17.82
CA SER A 157 8.65 7.18 18.40
C SER A 157 8.33 6.39 19.65
N PHE A 158 9.16 5.41 19.92
CA PHE A 158 9.07 4.55 21.08
C PHE A 158 10.26 4.82 21.99
N ASP A 159 10.00 4.92 23.29
CA ASP A 159 11.00 4.65 24.31
C ASP A 159 10.72 3.27 24.92
N LYS A 160 11.30 2.95 26.09
CA LYS A 160 11.18 1.59 26.68
C LYS A 160 9.74 1.20 27.04
N GLU A 161 8.91 2.17 27.42
CA GLU A 161 7.58 1.92 28.00
C GLU A 161 6.48 2.78 27.40
N THR A 162 6.83 3.78 26.59
CA THR A 162 5.90 4.81 26.10
C THR A 162 6.00 4.93 24.58
N ALA A 163 4.83 5.00 23.94
CA ALA A 163 4.69 5.49 22.58
C ALA A 163 4.38 6.98 22.59
N TRP A 164 4.98 7.72 21.65
CA TRP A 164 4.73 9.14 21.41
C TRP A 164 4.16 9.34 20.02
N ILE A 165 3.12 10.17 19.89
CA ILE A 165 2.51 10.53 18.60
C ILE A 165 2.59 12.04 18.40
N GLY A 166 2.97 12.47 17.20
CA GLY A 166 2.98 13.87 16.81
C GLY A 166 4.13 14.65 17.44
N LYS A 167 5.31 14.03 17.55
CA LYS A 167 6.52 14.73 17.97
C LYS A 167 6.91 15.78 16.91
N PRO A 168 7.64 16.84 17.28
CA PRO A 168 8.18 17.79 16.30
C PRO A 168 8.90 17.07 15.15
N ALA A 169 8.49 17.37 13.91
CA ALA A 169 9.12 16.85 12.70
C ALA A 169 10.49 17.50 12.48
N GLN A 170 11.52 17.02 13.19
CA GLN A 170 12.88 17.58 13.12
C GLN A 170 13.44 17.54 11.69
N HIS A 171 13.11 16.52 10.92
CA HIS A 171 13.47 16.41 9.49
C HIS A 171 12.85 17.50 8.61
N ARG A 172 11.82 18.21 9.09
CA ARG A 172 11.16 19.34 8.41
C ARG A 172 11.47 20.69 9.05
N ALA A 173 12.31 20.75 10.08
CA ALA A 173 12.57 21.98 10.84
C ALA A 173 13.13 23.11 9.97
N TYR A 174 14.02 22.80 9.02
CA TYR A 174 14.56 23.80 8.09
C TYR A 174 13.46 24.42 7.23
N SER A 175 12.64 23.60 6.57
CA SER A 175 11.52 24.07 5.73
C SER A 175 10.49 24.85 6.52
N LEU A 176 10.24 24.47 7.78
CA LEU A 176 9.31 25.18 8.67
C LEU A 176 9.82 26.55 9.12
N LEU A 177 11.10 26.63 9.51
CA LEU A 177 11.65 27.82 10.18
C LEU A 177 12.35 28.81 9.25
N HIS A 178 12.90 28.32 8.13
CA HIS A 178 13.73 29.11 7.22
C HIS A 178 13.28 29.03 5.76
N GLY A 179 12.37 28.11 5.42
CA GLY A 179 11.80 28.00 4.07
C GLY A 179 10.74 29.06 3.77
N ASP A 180 10.43 29.24 2.49
CA ASP A 180 9.30 30.06 2.07
C ASP A 180 7.99 29.38 2.50
N PRO A 181 7.20 30.01 3.37
CA PRO A 181 6.17 29.27 4.05
C PRO A 181 4.94 29.20 3.12
N LEU A 182 4.52 28.00 2.72
CA LEU A 182 3.33 27.76 1.87
C LEU A 182 2.03 28.21 2.57
N PRO A 183 1.39 29.33 2.19
CA PRO A 183 0.23 29.88 2.91
C PRO A 183 -0.93 28.91 2.99
N ALA A 184 -1.76 28.99 4.05
CA ALA A 184 -2.88 28.07 4.25
C ALA A 184 -3.80 27.96 3.02
N SER A 185 -4.08 29.07 2.31
CA SER A 185 -4.88 29.07 1.09
C SER A 185 -4.24 28.27 -0.05
N GLU A 186 -2.92 28.31 -0.18
CA GLU A 186 -2.19 27.56 -1.21
C GLU A 186 -2.11 26.09 -0.83
N LEU A 187 -1.74 25.78 0.43
CA LEU A 187 -1.71 24.42 0.98
C LEU A 187 -3.05 23.68 0.75
N LEU A 188 -4.16 24.35 1.02
CA LEU A 188 -5.52 23.80 0.84
C LEU A 188 -5.96 23.69 -0.63
N SER A 189 -5.18 24.23 -1.57
CA SER A 189 -5.46 24.21 -3.01
C SER A 189 -4.49 23.37 -3.83
N VAL A 190 -3.55 22.68 -3.17
CA VAL A 190 -2.51 21.88 -3.83
C VAL A 190 -3.11 20.82 -4.73
N ASN A 191 -2.58 20.74 -5.95
CA ASN A 191 -2.83 19.67 -6.90
C ASN A 191 -1.52 18.90 -7.15
N MET A 192 -1.51 17.61 -6.83
CA MET A 192 -0.31 16.77 -6.92
C MET A 192 0.22 16.59 -8.35
N SER A 193 -0.62 16.76 -9.37
CA SER A 193 -0.20 16.63 -10.77
C SER A 193 0.61 17.82 -11.30
N THR A 194 0.47 18.99 -10.67
CA THR A 194 1.09 20.25 -11.14
C THR A 194 1.97 20.92 -10.09
N ILE A 195 2.16 20.29 -8.92
CA ILE A 195 2.91 20.89 -7.81
C ILE A 195 4.39 21.04 -8.15
N ARG A 196 4.97 22.19 -7.82
CA ARG A 196 6.42 22.43 -7.95
C ARG A 196 7.19 21.84 -6.77
N ARG A 197 8.51 21.66 -6.93
CA ARG A 197 9.38 21.10 -5.88
C ARG A 197 9.38 21.91 -4.58
N ASP A 198 9.47 23.23 -4.66
CA ASP A 198 9.41 24.14 -3.50
C ASP A 198 8.08 24.02 -2.76
N GLN A 199 6.97 23.93 -3.51
CA GLN A 199 5.64 23.73 -2.96
C GLN A 199 5.47 22.34 -2.34
N MET A 200 6.17 21.32 -2.85
CA MET A 200 6.15 19.96 -2.28
C MET A 200 6.80 19.92 -0.90
N ASP A 201 7.96 20.54 -0.72
CA ASP A 201 8.59 20.65 0.61
C ASP A 201 7.69 21.43 1.58
N GLY A 202 7.03 22.49 1.09
CA GLY A 202 6.02 23.25 1.81
C GLY A 202 4.79 22.41 2.18
N LEU A 203 4.29 21.56 1.27
CA LEU A 203 3.17 20.66 1.48
C LEU A 203 3.43 19.70 2.64
N TYR A 204 4.59 19.04 2.65
CA TYR A 204 4.97 18.13 3.74
C TYR A 204 5.12 18.87 5.07
N ALA A 205 5.90 19.96 5.07
CA ALA A 205 6.20 20.70 6.29
C ALA A 205 4.95 21.38 6.89
N ARG A 206 4.23 22.17 6.10
CA ARG A 206 3.02 22.88 6.56
C ARG A 206 1.84 21.92 6.73
N GLY A 207 1.76 20.84 5.95
CA GLY A 207 0.78 19.77 6.14
C GLY A 207 0.94 19.07 7.48
N TRP A 208 2.17 18.75 7.88
CA TRP A 208 2.47 18.27 9.24
C TRP A 208 2.01 19.26 10.29
N LEU A 209 2.34 20.55 10.13
CA LEU A 209 2.01 21.59 11.12
C LEU A 209 0.50 21.78 11.29
N LEU A 210 -0.26 21.79 10.18
CA LEU A 210 -1.71 21.89 10.22
C LEU A 210 -2.34 20.65 10.83
N THR A 211 -1.84 19.45 10.50
CA THR A 211 -2.32 18.20 11.10
C THR A 211 -2.02 18.14 12.59
N HIS A 212 -0.80 18.50 13.01
CA HIS A 212 -0.40 18.62 14.41
C HIS A 212 -1.32 19.57 15.17
N TYR A 213 -1.53 20.77 14.60
CA TYR A 213 -2.41 21.77 15.18
C TYR A 213 -3.82 21.20 15.38
N LEU A 214 -4.47 20.73 14.32
CA LEU A 214 -5.85 20.24 14.38
C LEU A 214 -6.03 19.02 15.31
N THR A 215 -5.01 18.17 15.42
CA THR A 215 -5.08 16.93 16.20
C THR A 215 -4.79 17.16 17.69
N ILE A 216 -3.77 17.95 18.02
CA ILE A 216 -3.22 18.04 19.38
C ILE A 216 -3.51 19.39 20.02
N ALA A 217 -3.23 20.48 19.31
CA ALA A 217 -3.10 21.80 19.91
C ALA A 217 -4.33 22.71 19.73
N ALA A 218 -5.19 22.39 18.77
CA ALA A 218 -6.31 23.23 18.39
C ALA A 218 -7.46 23.15 19.41
N PRO A 219 -8.17 24.26 19.62
CA PRO A 219 -9.35 24.28 20.47
C PRO A 219 -10.48 23.42 19.86
N PRO A 220 -11.46 22.96 20.66
CA PRO A 220 -12.50 22.03 20.19
C PRO A 220 -13.24 22.48 18.93
N GLU A 221 -13.45 23.78 18.76
CA GLU A 221 -14.14 24.37 17.61
C GLU A 221 -13.39 24.08 16.30
N ARG A 222 -12.06 24.16 16.29
CA ARG A 222 -11.23 23.87 15.11
C ARG A 222 -11.32 22.40 14.69
N ARG A 223 -11.53 21.48 15.64
CA ARG A 223 -11.75 20.05 15.34
C ARG A 223 -13.10 19.82 14.68
N ALA A 224 -14.15 20.47 15.18
CA ALA A 224 -15.48 20.42 14.56
C ALA A 224 -15.46 21.04 13.15
N GLN A 225 -14.73 22.14 12.95
CA GLN A 225 -14.51 22.73 11.63
C GLN A 225 -13.77 21.77 10.70
N PHE A 226 -12.75 21.05 11.19
CA PHE A 226 -12.06 20.06 10.37
C PHE A 226 -12.97 18.90 9.94
N ALA A 227 -13.85 18.41 10.82
CA ALA A 227 -14.87 17.42 10.45
C ALA A 227 -15.85 17.94 9.38
N LYS A 228 -16.31 19.20 9.52
CA LYS A 228 -17.14 19.88 8.51
C LYS A 228 -16.41 20.01 7.17
N TYR A 229 -15.13 20.36 7.22
CA TYR A 229 -14.27 20.48 6.04
C TYR A 229 -14.15 19.16 5.29
N LEU A 230 -13.78 18.06 5.97
CA LEU A 230 -13.68 16.74 5.33
C LEU A 230 -15.02 16.27 4.77
N THR A 231 -16.13 16.56 5.46
CA THR A 231 -17.48 16.26 4.96
C THR A 231 -17.75 16.98 3.65
N ALA A 232 -17.45 18.27 3.56
CA ALA A 232 -17.65 19.06 2.35
C ALA A 232 -16.76 18.59 1.18
N VAL A 233 -15.50 18.23 1.44
CA VAL A 233 -14.62 17.64 0.42
C VAL A 233 -15.19 16.31 -0.10
N ASN A 234 -15.69 15.46 0.80
CA ASN A 234 -16.31 14.18 0.42
C ASN A 234 -17.66 14.34 -0.29
N GLN A 235 -18.26 15.54 -0.26
CA GLN A 235 -19.42 15.93 -1.05
C GLN A 235 -19.03 16.53 -2.41
N GLY A 236 -17.75 16.57 -2.75
CA GLY A 236 -17.23 17.08 -4.02
C GLY A 236 -16.96 18.56 -4.07
N LYS A 237 -17.04 19.27 -2.94
CA LYS A 237 -16.66 20.68 -2.89
C LYS A 237 -15.14 20.81 -3.08
N PRO A 238 -14.66 21.75 -3.92
CA PRO A 238 -13.24 22.02 -4.02
C PRO A 238 -12.61 22.30 -2.65
N SER A 239 -11.45 21.71 -2.39
CA SER A 239 -10.80 21.74 -1.07
C SER A 239 -10.68 23.16 -0.49
N VAL A 240 -10.19 24.13 -1.25
CA VAL A 240 -10.05 25.51 -0.75
C VAL A 240 -11.39 26.18 -0.43
N GLU A 241 -12.45 25.86 -1.17
CA GLU A 241 -13.80 26.39 -0.91
C GLU A 241 -14.42 25.77 0.34
N ALA A 242 -14.31 24.45 0.48
CA ALA A 242 -14.70 23.73 1.69
C ALA A 242 -13.98 24.29 2.92
N ALA A 243 -12.71 24.64 2.77
CA ALA A 243 -11.92 25.21 3.85
C ALA A 243 -12.38 26.62 4.24
N ARG A 244 -12.75 27.48 3.28
CA ARG A 244 -13.30 28.82 3.58
C ARG A 244 -14.62 28.72 4.33
N GLU A 245 -15.47 27.77 3.97
CA GLU A 245 -16.75 27.56 4.64
C GLU A 245 -16.60 26.96 6.05
N ALA A 246 -15.60 26.11 6.26
CA ALA A 246 -15.38 25.42 7.52
C ALA A 246 -14.51 26.22 8.49
N PHE A 247 -13.35 26.70 8.05
CA PHE A 247 -12.37 27.39 8.89
C PHE A 247 -12.54 28.91 8.92
N GLY A 248 -13.29 29.48 7.98
CA GLY A 248 -13.49 30.92 7.84
C GLY A 248 -12.32 31.61 7.13
N ASP A 249 -11.79 32.68 7.74
CA ASP A 249 -10.65 33.42 7.20
C ASP A 249 -9.37 32.57 7.22
N LEU A 250 -8.91 32.15 6.05
CA LEU A 250 -7.68 31.36 5.91
C LEU A 250 -6.42 32.14 6.29
N LYS A 251 -6.44 33.48 6.27
CA LYS A 251 -5.33 34.29 6.80
C LYS A 251 -5.25 34.19 8.32
N GLN A 252 -6.40 34.08 8.99
CA GLN A 252 -6.46 33.84 10.42
C GLN A 252 -5.94 32.44 10.77
N LEU A 253 -6.32 31.41 9.99
CA LEU A 253 -5.74 30.07 10.14
C LEU A 253 -4.20 30.11 9.96
N ASP A 254 -3.70 30.82 8.95
CA ASP A 254 -2.26 30.97 8.73
C ASP A 254 -1.53 31.62 9.93
N LYS A 255 -2.11 32.68 10.51
CA LYS A 255 -1.59 33.30 11.73
C LYS A 255 -1.54 32.32 12.90
N GLU A 256 -2.56 31.49 13.08
CA GLU A 256 -2.59 30.47 14.13
C GLU A 256 -1.50 29.41 13.95
N LEU A 257 -1.28 28.95 12.71
CA LEU A 257 -0.19 28.03 12.40
C LEU A 257 1.19 28.66 12.67
N ASN A 258 1.38 29.91 12.27
CA ASN A 258 2.63 30.64 12.51
C ASN A 258 2.86 30.88 14.02
N ALA A 259 1.81 31.20 14.77
CA ALA A 259 1.88 31.34 16.22
C ALA A 259 2.20 29.99 16.88
N ARG A 260 1.62 28.90 16.37
CA ARG A 260 1.89 27.54 16.82
C ARG A 260 3.34 27.15 16.62
N LEU A 261 3.90 27.43 15.45
CA LEU A 261 5.30 27.17 15.14
C LEU A 261 6.27 27.93 16.06
N LYS A 262 5.91 29.16 16.46
CA LYS A 262 6.68 30.00 17.38
C LYS A 262 6.45 29.69 18.87
N ALA A 263 5.57 28.75 19.19
CA ALA A 263 5.25 28.43 20.57
C ALA A 263 6.47 27.84 21.30
N ARG A 264 6.61 28.17 22.59
CA ARG A 264 7.72 27.68 23.42
C ARG A 264 7.71 26.17 23.65
N THR A 265 6.54 25.53 23.53
CA THR A 265 6.36 24.10 23.73
C THR A 265 5.59 23.48 22.57
N PHE A 266 6.01 22.26 22.18
CA PHE A 266 5.31 21.43 21.22
C PHE A 266 4.81 20.15 21.90
N PRO A 267 3.53 20.08 22.33
CA PRO A 267 2.94 18.85 22.85
C PRO A 267 2.97 17.71 21.83
N ALA A 268 3.13 16.50 22.37
CA ALA A 268 2.92 15.23 21.70
C ALA A 268 2.00 14.38 22.59
N LEU A 269 1.21 13.50 21.98
CA LEU A 269 0.42 12.53 22.74
C LEU A 269 1.32 11.40 23.21
N ARG A 270 1.05 10.86 24.40
CA ARG A 270 1.82 9.73 24.96
C ARG A 270 0.93 8.72 25.67
N PHE A 271 1.26 7.44 25.58
CA PHE A 271 0.61 6.36 26.31
C PHE A 271 1.56 5.18 26.48
N GLY A 272 1.27 4.31 27.46
CA GLY A 272 2.09 3.14 27.76
C GLY A 272 1.96 2.05 26.69
N LEU A 273 3.09 1.41 26.36
CA LEU A 273 3.17 0.29 25.41
C LEU A 273 2.47 -0.97 25.94
N ASP A 274 2.21 -1.06 27.24
CA ASP A 274 1.41 -2.11 27.88
C ASP A 274 -0.04 -2.17 27.37
N LYS A 275 -0.51 -1.08 26.75
CA LYS A 275 -1.83 -1.00 26.10
C LYS A 275 -1.88 -1.62 24.70
N LEU A 276 -0.71 -1.91 24.11
CA LEU A 276 -0.61 -2.46 22.76
C LEU A 276 -0.45 -3.99 22.82
N PRO A 277 -0.96 -4.72 21.81
CA PRO A 277 -0.60 -6.12 21.64
C PRO A 277 0.92 -6.28 21.54
N LYS A 278 1.48 -7.31 22.16
CA LYS A 278 2.89 -7.63 21.99
C LYS A 278 3.13 -8.17 20.58
N PRO A 279 4.08 -7.61 19.82
CA PRO A 279 4.44 -8.14 18.51
C PRO A 279 4.87 -9.62 18.61
N VAL A 280 4.37 -10.43 17.70
CA VAL A 280 4.82 -11.81 17.50
C VAL A 280 5.41 -11.90 16.10
N VAL A 281 6.73 -12.12 16.04
CA VAL A 281 7.48 -12.15 14.78
C VAL A 281 8.23 -13.47 14.66
N GLN A 282 8.01 -14.16 13.54
CA GLN A 282 8.78 -15.34 13.15
C GLN A 282 9.84 -14.93 12.15
N VAL A 283 11.09 -15.35 12.35
CA VAL A 283 12.20 -15.03 11.45
C VAL A 283 12.86 -16.30 10.96
N ARG A 284 13.12 -16.36 9.66
CA ARG A 284 13.87 -17.44 9.02
C ARG A 284 14.89 -16.87 8.03
N ALA A 285 16.03 -17.54 7.90
CA ALA A 285 16.91 -17.29 6.77
C ALA A 285 16.23 -17.75 5.48
N LEU A 286 16.46 -17.04 4.38
CA LEU A 286 16.06 -17.52 3.06
C LEU A 286 16.85 -18.78 2.69
N SER A 287 16.22 -19.69 1.93
CA SER A 287 16.88 -20.84 1.32
C SER A 287 17.93 -20.36 0.29
N PRO A 288 18.88 -21.22 -0.11
CA PRO A 288 19.81 -20.88 -1.20
C PRO A 288 19.10 -20.49 -2.50
N GLY A 289 17.97 -21.13 -2.81
CA GLY A 289 17.17 -20.82 -4.00
C GLY A 289 16.42 -19.51 -3.89
N GLU A 290 15.81 -19.24 -2.73
CA GLU A 290 15.18 -17.95 -2.45
C GLU A 290 16.19 -16.80 -2.53
N LYS A 291 17.40 -16.96 -1.97
CA LYS A 291 18.47 -15.95 -2.09
C LYS A 291 18.86 -15.69 -3.54
N ALA A 292 18.91 -16.73 -4.38
CA ALA A 292 19.22 -16.57 -5.80
C ALA A 292 18.09 -15.81 -6.54
N MET A 293 16.84 -15.97 -6.10
CA MET A 293 15.66 -15.44 -6.79
C MET A 293 15.14 -14.11 -6.21
N ILE A 294 15.49 -13.71 -4.99
CA ILE A 294 14.87 -12.59 -4.26
C ILE A 294 14.94 -11.25 -5.01
N GLY A 295 16.04 -10.98 -5.71
CA GLY A 295 16.17 -9.78 -6.53
C GLY A 295 15.21 -9.74 -7.72
N LEU A 296 14.89 -10.89 -8.31
CA LEU A 296 13.89 -11.03 -9.37
C LEU A 296 12.48 -10.91 -8.80
N ARG A 297 12.23 -11.60 -7.68
CA ARG A 297 10.95 -11.59 -6.97
C ARG A 297 10.55 -10.16 -6.59
N MET A 298 11.47 -9.38 -6.04
CA MET A 298 11.26 -7.98 -5.69
C MET A 298 10.82 -7.12 -6.88
N ARG A 299 11.34 -7.39 -8.09
CA ARG A 299 10.96 -6.69 -9.33
C ARG A 299 9.61 -7.17 -9.87
N SER A 300 9.30 -8.46 -9.76
CA SER A 300 7.96 -9.00 -10.08
C SER A 300 6.91 -8.38 -9.16
N ASP A 301 7.15 -8.43 -7.85
CA ASP A 301 6.28 -7.82 -6.84
C ASP A 301 6.18 -6.31 -7.03
N ARG A 302 7.19 -5.60 -7.52
CA ARG A 302 6.99 -4.18 -7.84
C ARG A 302 5.87 -3.98 -8.88
N GLY A 303 5.67 -4.93 -9.77
CA GLY A 303 4.75 -4.85 -10.91
C GLY A 303 5.53 -4.69 -12.21
N VAL A 304 5.18 -5.50 -13.20
CA VAL A 304 5.86 -5.56 -14.50
C VAL A 304 4.88 -5.30 -15.64
N ASN A 305 5.42 -4.91 -16.79
CA ASN A 305 4.67 -4.76 -18.03
C ASN A 305 5.23 -5.71 -19.10
N THR A 306 4.64 -5.69 -20.30
CA THR A 306 5.03 -6.56 -21.41
C THR A 306 6.51 -6.45 -21.80
N LYS A 307 7.18 -5.32 -21.52
CA LYS A 307 8.60 -5.10 -21.80
C LYS A 307 9.51 -5.58 -20.67
N THR A 308 9.05 -5.54 -19.41
CA THR A 308 9.87 -5.88 -18.24
C THR A 308 9.68 -7.31 -17.73
N ALA A 309 8.54 -7.94 -18.02
CA ALA A 309 8.24 -9.29 -17.55
C ALA A 309 9.15 -10.36 -18.17
N GLN A 310 9.32 -10.34 -19.50
CA GLN A 310 10.09 -11.36 -20.22
C GLN A 310 11.57 -11.41 -19.81
N PRO A 311 12.30 -10.27 -19.68
CA PRO A 311 13.67 -10.28 -19.17
C PRO A 311 13.80 -10.84 -17.74
N ILE A 312 12.84 -10.54 -16.85
CA ILE A 312 12.84 -11.09 -15.49
C ILE A 312 12.67 -12.61 -15.52
N LEU A 313 11.76 -13.11 -16.37
CA LEU A 313 11.56 -14.54 -16.53
C LEU A 313 12.80 -15.26 -17.06
N GLU A 314 13.50 -14.67 -18.04
CA GLU A 314 14.71 -15.25 -18.63
C GLU A 314 15.80 -15.47 -17.58
N ASP A 315 15.97 -14.52 -16.65
CA ASP A 315 16.88 -14.66 -15.50
C ASP A 315 16.37 -15.70 -14.48
N ALA A 316 15.05 -15.85 -14.33
CA ALA A 316 14.43 -16.73 -13.34
C ALA A 316 14.47 -18.22 -13.73
N ILE A 317 14.31 -18.54 -15.01
CA ILE A 317 14.31 -19.92 -15.53
C ILE A 317 15.52 -20.74 -15.05
N PRO A 318 16.80 -20.30 -15.23
CA PRO A 318 17.94 -21.10 -14.80
C PRO A 318 18.02 -21.28 -13.29
N ILE A 319 17.50 -20.33 -12.49
CA ILE A 319 17.42 -20.46 -11.04
C ILE A 319 16.36 -21.50 -10.67
N GLY A 320 15.16 -21.41 -11.24
CA GLY A 320 14.10 -22.38 -11.01
C GLY A 320 14.48 -23.80 -11.44
N ALA A 321 15.26 -23.96 -12.51
CA ALA A 321 15.79 -25.26 -12.92
C ALA A 321 16.82 -25.83 -11.93
N ARG A 322 17.57 -24.98 -11.23
CA ARG A 322 18.54 -25.38 -10.21
C ARG A 322 17.89 -25.79 -8.89
N TYR A 323 16.72 -25.24 -8.58
CA TYR A 323 15.99 -25.50 -7.34
C TYR A 323 14.59 -26.06 -7.63
N PRO A 324 14.47 -27.25 -8.26
CA PRO A 324 13.18 -27.83 -8.63
C PRO A 324 12.34 -28.24 -7.40
N ASP A 325 13.00 -28.60 -6.30
CA ASP A 325 12.39 -29.10 -5.06
C ASP A 325 12.20 -28.00 -4.00
N ASP A 326 12.35 -26.73 -4.37
CA ASP A 326 12.06 -25.57 -3.50
C ASP A 326 10.70 -24.97 -3.88
N ALA A 327 9.69 -25.21 -3.04
CA ALA A 327 8.31 -24.78 -3.30
C ALA A 327 8.18 -23.26 -3.50
N VAL A 328 8.94 -22.47 -2.74
CA VAL A 328 8.87 -21.00 -2.81
C VAL A 328 9.48 -20.52 -4.11
N VAL A 329 10.64 -21.06 -4.50
CA VAL A 329 11.30 -20.72 -5.77
C VAL A 329 10.41 -21.09 -6.96
N GLN A 330 9.76 -22.26 -6.93
CA GLN A 330 8.83 -22.65 -7.99
C GLN A 330 7.58 -21.77 -8.01
N GLY A 331 7.06 -21.35 -6.85
CA GLY A 331 5.98 -20.37 -6.75
C GLY A 331 6.33 -19.01 -7.36
N TRP A 332 7.53 -18.49 -7.07
CA TRP A 332 8.02 -17.23 -7.65
C TRP A 332 8.28 -17.33 -9.15
N LEU A 333 8.81 -18.47 -9.62
CA LEU A 333 8.95 -18.72 -11.07
C LEU A 333 7.57 -18.75 -11.75
N ALA A 334 6.57 -19.36 -11.12
CA ALA A 334 5.21 -19.43 -11.67
C ALA A 334 4.61 -18.03 -11.89
N GLU A 335 4.82 -17.11 -10.93
CA GLU A 335 4.45 -15.71 -11.05
C GLU A 335 5.13 -15.02 -12.23
N MET A 336 6.47 -15.06 -12.28
CA MET A 336 7.24 -14.40 -13.34
C MET A 336 6.88 -14.95 -14.72
N ALA A 337 6.57 -16.25 -14.79
CA ALA A 337 6.11 -16.90 -16.01
C ALA A 337 4.69 -16.46 -16.38
N LEU A 338 3.80 -16.29 -15.41
CA LEU A 338 2.44 -15.77 -15.60
C LEU A 338 2.49 -14.33 -16.11
N ASP A 339 3.30 -13.48 -15.49
CA ASP A 339 3.51 -12.07 -15.87
C ASP A 339 4.01 -11.93 -17.31
N ALA A 340 4.92 -12.82 -17.72
CA ALA A 340 5.44 -12.89 -19.09
C ALA A 340 4.54 -13.66 -20.08
N ARG A 341 3.33 -14.07 -19.64
CA ARG A 341 2.35 -14.87 -20.41
C ARG A 341 2.90 -16.21 -20.93
N ARG A 342 3.90 -16.78 -20.26
CA ARG A 342 4.44 -18.12 -20.53
C ARG A 342 3.66 -19.17 -19.75
N TYR A 343 2.38 -19.34 -20.10
CA TYR A 343 1.42 -20.11 -19.32
C TYR A 343 1.81 -21.57 -19.08
N ASP A 344 2.43 -22.25 -20.06
CA ASP A 344 2.89 -23.65 -19.88
C ASP A 344 3.97 -23.75 -18.80
N LEU A 345 4.90 -22.79 -18.77
CA LEU A 345 5.94 -22.73 -17.76
C LEU A 345 5.37 -22.34 -16.39
N ALA A 346 4.45 -21.38 -16.36
CA ALA A 346 3.78 -20.93 -15.14
C ALA A 346 3.01 -22.08 -14.48
N GLU A 347 2.25 -22.83 -15.27
CA GLU A 347 1.50 -24.01 -14.81
C GLU A 347 2.44 -25.10 -14.28
N ALA A 348 3.49 -25.44 -15.04
CA ALA A 348 4.44 -26.46 -14.63
C ALA A 348 5.20 -26.09 -13.34
N ALA A 349 5.53 -24.80 -13.16
CA ALA A 349 6.15 -24.30 -11.94
C ALA A 349 5.17 -24.31 -10.75
N ALA A 350 3.92 -23.88 -10.96
CA ALA A 350 2.88 -23.98 -9.94
C ALA A 350 2.59 -25.43 -9.53
N ASP A 351 2.62 -26.38 -10.47
CA ASP A 351 2.49 -27.81 -10.18
C ASP A 351 3.61 -28.35 -9.31
N ARG A 352 4.87 -27.98 -9.60
CA ARG A 352 6.00 -28.37 -8.75
C ARG A 352 5.87 -27.79 -7.35
N ALA A 353 5.48 -26.52 -7.23
CA ALA A 353 5.23 -25.89 -5.94
C ALA A 353 4.13 -26.63 -5.15
N LEU A 354 3.01 -26.97 -5.79
CA LEU A 354 1.89 -27.69 -5.15
C LEU A 354 2.20 -29.16 -4.82
N ALA A 355 3.10 -29.79 -5.55
CA ALA A 355 3.57 -31.15 -5.23
C ALA A 355 4.36 -31.17 -3.91
N ILE A 356 5.09 -30.10 -3.60
CA ILE A 356 5.90 -29.95 -2.39
C ILE A 356 5.07 -29.36 -1.24
N ASP A 357 4.31 -28.30 -1.51
CA ASP A 357 3.38 -27.66 -0.59
C ASP A 357 1.96 -27.57 -1.20
N PRO A 358 1.11 -28.58 -0.95
CA PRO A 358 -0.27 -28.60 -1.44
C PRO A 358 -1.16 -27.47 -0.89
N LYS A 359 -0.69 -26.73 0.13
CA LYS A 359 -1.42 -25.63 0.76
C LYS A 359 -0.89 -24.25 0.34
N SER A 360 0.02 -24.17 -0.63
CA SER A 360 0.49 -22.90 -1.18
C SER A 360 -0.65 -22.14 -1.85
N SER A 361 -1.24 -21.18 -1.13
CA SER A 361 -2.30 -20.29 -1.66
C SER A 361 -1.83 -19.60 -2.94
N GLN A 362 -0.58 -19.14 -2.96
CA GLN A 362 0.03 -18.50 -4.11
C GLN A 362 0.00 -19.42 -5.35
N ALA A 363 0.47 -20.67 -5.25
CA ALA A 363 0.51 -21.58 -6.38
C ALA A 363 -0.90 -21.99 -6.86
N LEU A 364 -1.87 -22.15 -5.94
CA LEU A 364 -3.28 -22.37 -6.27
C LEU A 364 -3.86 -21.20 -7.08
N VAL A 365 -3.57 -19.96 -6.66
CA VAL A 365 -4.01 -18.73 -7.34
C VAL A 365 -3.36 -18.58 -8.71
N TYR A 366 -2.07 -18.90 -8.86
CA TYR A 366 -1.41 -18.86 -10.18
C TYR A 366 -1.94 -19.93 -11.13
N LYS A 367 -2.23 -21.14 -10.65
CA LYS A 367 -2.95 -22.16 -11.45
C LYS A 367 -4.28 -21.64 -11.99
N ALA A 368 -5.09 -21.00 -11.14
CA ALA A 368 -6.33 -20.41 -11.58
C ALA A 368 -6.10 -19.34 -12.66
N GLN A 369 -5.16 -18.42 -12.45
CA GLN A 369 -4.87 -17.33 -13.38
C GLN A 369 -4.35 -17.82 -14.73
N VAL A 370 -3.52 -18.87 -14.78
CA VAL A 370 -3.11 -19.51 -16.04
C VAL A 370 -4.35 -19.93 -16.84
N ILE A 371 -5.28 -20.67 -16.22
CA ILE A 371 -6.49 -21.15 -16.91
C ILE A 371 -7.38 -19.98 -17.32
N LEU A 372 -7.61 -19.00 -16.42
CA LEU A 372 -8.40 -17.81 -16.72
C LEU A 372 -7.83 -17.01 -17.90
N ASN A 373 -6.52 -16.79 -17.93
CA ASN A 373 -5.87 -16.01 -18.98
C ASN A 373 -5.89 -16.75 -20.33
N ARG A 374 -5.56 -18.05 -20.35
CA ARG A 374 -5.70 -18.87 -21.58
C ARG A 374 -7.14 -18.86 -22.09
N ALA A 375 -8.12 -19.01 -21.20
CA ALA A 375 -9.54 -19.01 -21.56
C ALA A 375 -9.96 -17.67 -22.19
N ARG A 376 -9.54 -16.55 -21.58
CA ARG A 376 -9.79 -15.20 -22.11
C ARG A 376 -9.13 -14.99 -23.48
N GLU A 377 -7.85 -15.34 -23.62
CA GLU A 377 -7.11 -15.15 -24.89
C GLU A 377 -7.66 -16.04 -26.01
N ALA A 378 -8.07 -17.27 -25.70
CA ALA A 378 -8.75 -18.15 -26.63
C ALA A 378 -10.22 -17.78 -26.87
N GLN A 379 -10.75 -16.77 -26.16
CA GLN A 379 -12.16 -16.36 -26.18
C GLN A 379 -13.13 -17.54 -26.00
N THR A 380 -12.76 -18.52 -25.17
CA THR A 380 -13.56 -19.73 -25.00
C THR A 380 -14.83 -19.46 -24.19
N THR A 381 -15.94 -20.01 -24.66
CA THR A 381 -17.22 -20.01 -23.94
C THR A 381 -17.49 -21.33 -23.22
N ASP A 382 -16.54 -22.27 -23.21
CA ASP A 382 -16.71 -23.59 -22.58
C ASP A 382 -16.86 -23.46 -21.05
N PRO A 383 -18.04 -23.77 -20.48
CA PRO A 383 -18.27 -23.67 -19.05
C PRO A 383 -17.34 -24.56 -18.20
N ALA A 384 -16.83 -25.66 -18.76
CA ALA A 384 -15.94 -26.58 -18.06
C ALA A 384 -14.60 -25.90 -17.71
N VAL A 385 -14.01 -25.15 -18.65
CA VAL A 385 -12.74 -24.41 -18.46
C VAL A 385 -12.89 -23.36 -17.36
N TRP A 386 -13.96 -22.57 -17.39
CA TRP A 386 -14.22 -21.54 -16.38
C TRP A 386 -14.51 -22.14 -15.00
N LYS A 387 -15.22 -23.28 -14.96
CA LYS A 387 -15.49 -24.03 -13.72
C LYS A 387 -14.19 -24.59 -13.13
N GLU A 388 -13.30 -25.11 -13.96
CA GLU A 388 -11.99 -25.61 -13.52
C GLU A 388 -11.16 -24.48 -12.89
N ALA A 389 -11.02 -23.35 -13.58
CA ALA A 389 -10.30 -22.19 -13.06
C ALA A 389 -10.83 -21.73 -11.69
N ARG A 390 -12.16 -21.61 -11.57
CA ARG A 390 -12.82 -21.25 -10.31
C ARG A 390 -12.61 -22.30 -9.22
N SER A 391 -12.49 -23.58 -9.56
CA SER A 391 -12.24 -24.63 -8.57
C SER A 391 -10.88 -24.46 -7.86
N TRP A 392 -9.87 -23.94 -8.56
CA TRP A 392 -8.57 -23.63 -7.97
C TRP A 392 -8.65 -22.42 -7.02
N LEU A 393 -9.41 -21.39 -7.38
CA LEU A 393 -9.69 -20.25 -6.48
C LEU A 393 -10.47 -20.69 -5.24
N LEU A 394 -11.42 -21.61 -5.37
CA LEU A 394 -12.15 -22.16 -4.21
C LEU A 394 -11.24 -22.96 -3.28
N LYS A 395 -10.22 -23.66 -3.81
CA LYS A 395 -9.20 -24.30 -2.98
C LYS A 395 -8.36 -23.27 -2.24
N ALA A 396 -7.91 -22.20 -2.91
CA ALA A 396 -7.16 -21.11 -2.27
C ALA A 396 -7.99 -20.43 -1.18
N ASN A 397 -9.27 -20.12 -1.45
CA ASN A 397 -10.19 -19.53 -0.50
C ASN A 397 -10.48 -20.44 0.72
N LYS A 398 -10.30 -21.76 0.60
CA LYS A 398 -10.40 -22.68 1.74
C LYS A 398 -9.17 -22.58 2.66
N ILE A 399 -8.00 -22.23 2.11
CA ILE A 399 -6.79 -21.99 2.90
C ILE A 399 -6.90 -20.64 3.61
N ASP A 400 -7.28 -19.60 2.88
CA ASP A 400 -7.49 -18.25 3.41
C ASP A 400 -8.78 -17.63 2.86
N PRO A 401 -9.89 -17.66 3.63
CA PRO A 401 -11.17 -17.09 3.21
C PRO A 401 -11.20 -15.56 3.10
N ASN A 402 -10.17 -14.87 3.59
CA ASN A 402 -10.06 -13.41 3.56
C ASN A 402 -8.90 -12.95 2.67
N ASP A 403 -8.36 -13.79 1.80
CA ASP A 403 -7.43 -13.36 0.76
C ASP A 403 -8.19 -12.54 -0.30
N ALA A 404 -8.00 -11.22 -0.30
CA ALA A 404 -8.78 -10.33 -1.14
C ALA A 404 -8.54 -10.57 -2.64
N TYR A 405 -7.34 -10.99 -3.02
CA TYR A 405 -7.01 -11.28 -4.42
C TYR A 405 -7.76 -12.48 -4.96
N THR A 406 -7.83 -13.57 -4.20
CA THR A 406 -8.60 -14.77 -4.55
C THR A 406 -10.08 -14.44 -4.72
N LEU A 407 -10.64 -13.66 -3.81
CA LEU A 407 -12.04 -13.19 -3.87
C LEU A 407 -12.29 -12.33 -5.11
N LEU A 408 -11.39 -11.38 -5.41
CA LEU A 408 -11.44 -10.54 -6.60
C LEU A 408 -11.35 -11.35 -7.90
N LEU A 409 -10.40 -12.30 -7.99
CA LEU A 409 -10.24 -13.16 -9.16
C LEU A 409 -11.48 -14.05 -9.36
N PHE A 410 -12.08 -14.54 -8.28
CA PHE A 410 -13.29 -15.34 -8.36
C PHE A 410 -14.44 -14.55 -8.97
N TYR A 411 -14.64 -13.31 -8.53
CA TYR A 411 -15.58 -12.38 -9.15
C TYR A 411 -15.24 -12.09 -10.62
N SER A 412 -13.99 -11.70 -10.89
CA SER A 412 -13.54 -11.27 -12.22
C SER A 412 -13.67 -12.38 -13.27
N SER A 413 -13.53 -13.64 -12.86
CA SER A 413 -13.71 -14.80 -13.73
C SER A 413 -15.09 -14.90 -14.40
N PHE A 414 -16.13 -14.25 -13.88
CA PHE A 414 -17.44 -14.20 -14.52
C PHE A 414 -17.46 -13.21 -15.68
N GLY A 415 -16.94 -12.00 -15.47
CA GLY A 415 -16.79 -11.00 -16.52
C GLY A 415 -15.90 -11.49 -17.66
N MET A 416 -14.77 -12.14 -17.34
CA MET A 416 -13.88 -12.75 -18.34
C MET A 416 -14.59 -13.82 -19.19
N ALA A 417 -15.58 -14.51 -18.62
CA ALA A 417 -16.38 -15.53 -19.31
C ALA A 417 -17.60 -14.95 -20.06
N GLY A 418 -17.81 -13.62 -20.04
CA GLY A 418 -19.04 -13.00 -20.55
C GLY A 418 -20.29 -13.41 -19.76
N ALA A 419 -20.14 -13.88 -18.52
CA ALA A 419 -21.21 -14.39 -17.69
C ALA A 419 -21.60 -13.39 -16.60
N VAL A 420 -22.88 -13.39 -16.23
CA VAL A 420 -23.36 -12.60 -15.08
C VAL A 420 -22.78 -13.18 -13.79
N PRO A 421 -22.12 -12.37 -12.93
CA PRO A 421 -21.63 -12.82 -11.64
C PRO A 421 -22.77 -13.35 -10.76
N THR A 422 -22.53 -14.50 -10.10
CA THR A 422 -23.48 -15.05 -9.12
C THR A 422 -23.57 -14.17 -7.86
N ALA A 423 -24.61 -14.35 -7.04
CA ALA A 423 -24.72 -13.64 -5.75
C ALA A 423 -23.47 -13.86 -4.85
N ASN A 424 -22.95 -15.08 -4.82
CA ASN A 424 -21.73 -15.40 -4.07
C ASN A 424 -20.49 -14.68 -4.63
N ALA A 425 -20.37 -14.56 -5.96
CA ALA A 425 -19.28 -13.82 -6.59
C ALA A 425 -19.35 -12.31 -6.28
N LYS A 426 -20.55 -11.74 -6.25
CA LYS A 426 -20.76 -10.33 -5.86
C LYS A 426 -20.42 -10.09 -4.39
N GLN A 427 -20.76 -11.04 -3.51
CA GLN A 427 -20.36 -11.02 -2.10
C GLN A 427 -18.85 -11.14 -1.95
N ALA A 428 -18.18 -11.98 -2.74
CA ALA A 428 -16.71 -12.06 -2.76
C ALA A 428 -16.07 -10.72 -3.13
N LEU A 429 -16.58 -10.01 -4.14
CA LEU A 429 -16.11 -8.67 -4.48
C LEU A 429 -16.35 -7.66 -3.36
N ALA A 430 -17.54 -7.66 -2.75
CA ALA A 430 -17.86 -6.78 -1.63
C ALA A 430 -16.88 -7.02 -0.47
N ARG A 431 -16.62 -8.30 -0.15
CA ARG A 431 -15.66 -8.67 0.89
C ARG A 431 -14.23 -8.27 0.53
N ALA A 432 -13.80 -8.47 -0.70
CA ALA A 432 -12.49 -8.00 -1.17
C ALA A 432 -12.36 -6.47 -0.98
N HIS A 433 -13.41 -5.71 -1.30
CA HIS A 433 -13.42 -4.26 -1.11
C HIS A 433 -13.33 -3.84 0.36
N GLU A 434 -13.96 -4.57 1.29
CA GLU A 434 -13.83 -4.33 2.74
C GLU A 434 -12.44 -4.65 3.29
N LEU A 435 -11.78 -5.65 2.71
CA LEU A 435 -10.48 -6.15 3.16
C LEU A 435 -9.32 -5.25 2.70
N VAL A 436 -9.39 -4.77 1.45
CA VAL A 436 -8.37 -3.91 0.84
C VAL A 436 -8.99 -2.65 0.22
N PRO A 437 -9.65 -1.79 1.01
CA PRO A 437 -10.32 -0.60 0.49
C PRO A 437 -9.36 0.43 -0.12
N GLN A 438 -8.06 0.32 0.15
CA GLN A 438 -7.00 1.12 -0.47
C GLN A 438 -6.69 0.74 -1.92
N ASP A 439 -7.16 -0.43 -2.41
CA ASP A 439 -6.99 -0.81 -3.81
C ASP A 439 -8.06 -0.12 -4.68
N ASP A 440 -7.61 0.80 -5.52
CA ASP A 440 -8.48 1.59 -6.40
C ASP A 440 -9.22 0.72 -7.44
N ALA A 441 -8.59 -0.34 -7.95
CA ALA A 441 -9.18 -1.23 -8.94
C ALA A 441 -10.29 -2.09 -8.32
N VAL A 442 -10.09 -2.63 -7.12
CA VAL A 442 -11.13 -3.35 -6.38
C VAL A 442 -12.29 -2.42 -6.05
N ARG A 443 -11.99 -1.21 -5.57
CA ARG A 443 -12.99 -0.19 -5.24
C ARG A 443 -13.82 0.19 -6.47
N PHE A 444 -13.18 0.39 -7.62
CA PHE A 444 -13.87 0.68 -8.87
C PHE A 444 -14.72 -0.50 -9.34
N ALA A 445 -14.20 -1.72 -9.26
CA ALA A 445 -14.97 -2.93 -9.60
C ALA A 445 -16.23 -3.07 -8.73
N TYR A 446 -16.11 -2.81 -7.41
CA TYR A 446 -17.26 -2.81 -6.50
C TYR A 446 -18.27 -1.70 -6.82
N ALA A 447 -17.80 -0.49 -7.15
CA ALA A 447 -18.66 0.60 -7.60
C ALA A 447 -19.44 0.21 -8.87
N HIS A 448 -18.73 -0.32 -9.88
CA HIS A 448 -19.32 -0.75 -11.14
C HIS A 448 -20.37 -1.84 -10.94
N GLN A 449 -20.06 -2.88 -10.15
CA GLN A 449 -21.04 -3.92 -9.84
C GLN A 449 -22.25 -3.37 -9.07
N SER A 450 -22.04 -2.40 -8.17
CA SER A 450 -23.13 -1.74 -7.45
C SER A 450 -24.03 -0.94 -8.39
N LEU A 451 -23.49 -0.32 -9.43
CA LEU A 451 -24.30 0.35 -10.48
C LEU A 451 -25.14 -0.63 -11.29
N ILE A 452 -24.57 -1.79 -11.66
CA ILE A 452 -25.30 -2.86 -12.36
C ILE A 452 -26.48 -3.36 -11.51
N ASP A 453 -26.27 -3.48 -10.20
CA ASP A 453 -27.27 -3.92 -9.23
C ASP A 453 -28.22 -2.81 -8.75
N ASP A 454 -28.14 -1.62 -9.35
CA ASP A 454 -28.92 -0.42 -8.98
C ASP A 454 -28.74 0.04 -7.51
N ARG A 455 -27.63 -0.35 -6.88
CA ARG A 455 -27.20 0.11 -5.55
C ARG A 455 -26.43 1.42 -5.67
N VAL A 456 -27.14 2.48 -6.07
CA VAL A 456 -26.56 3.80 -6.35
C VAL A 456 -25.78 4.38 -5.16
N ASP A 457 -26.30 4.22 -3.94
CA ASP A 457 -25.63 4.76 -2.75
C ASP A 457 -24.30 4.04 -2.44
N ASP A 458 -24.24 2.73 -2.66
CA ASP A 458 -23.00 1.95 -2.54
C ASP A 458 -21.99 2.39 -3.59
N ALA A 459 -22.43 2.56 -4.84
CA ALA A 459 -21.60 3.06 -5.92
C ALA A 459 -21.03 4.45 -5.60
N LYS A 460 -21.85 5.40 -5.14
CA LYS A 460 -21.39 6.74 -4.76
C LYS A 460 -20.37 6.69 -3.62
N ARG A 461 -20.58 5.86 -2.60
CA ARG A 461 -19.62 5.67 -1.50
C ARG A 461 -18.29 5.13 -2.00
N ALA A 462 -18.30 4.16 -2.91
CA ALA A 462 -17.10 3.57 -3.47
C ALA A 462 -16.36 4.52 -4.43
N LEU A 463 -17.09 5.31 -5.23
CA LEU A 463 -16.51 6.24 -6.21
C LEU A 463 -15.90 7.49 -5.59
N ARG A 464 -16.42 8.00 -4.45
CA ARG A 464 -15.95 9.26 -3.85
C ARG A 464 -14.44 9.28 -3.55
N PRO A 465 -13.85 8.27 -2.90
CA PRO A 465 -12.41 8.27 -2.65
C PRO A 465 -11.57 8.27 -3.94
N LEU A 466 -12.06 7.63 -5.00
CA LEU A 466 -11.40 7.65 -6.33
C LEU A 466 -11.53 9.02 -6.99
N ALA A 467 -12.75 9.56 -7.01
CA ALA A 467 -13.09 10.80 -7.67
C ALA A 467 -12.35 12.01 -7.11
N TYR A 468 -12.16 12.03 -5.79
CA TYR A 468 -11.55 13.14 -5.07
C TYR A 468 -10.21 12.73 -4.44
N SER A 469 -9.54 11.71 -5.01
CA SER A 469 -8.19 11.31 -4.61
C SER A 469 -7.20 12.44 -4.86
N ALA A 470 -6.29 12.67 -3.90
CA ALA A 470 -5.22 13.65 -4.01
C ALA A 470 -4.29 13.42 -5.22
N HIS A 471 -4.15 12.16 -5.65
CA HIS A 471 -3.26 11.75 -6.74
C HIS A 471 -3.99 11.59 -8.08
N ALA A 472 -5.32 11.75 -8.12
CA ALA A 472 -6.11 11.67 -9.34
C ALA A 472 -6.22 13.04 -10.03
N ALA A 473 -6.36 13.02 -11.36
CA ALA A 473 -6.72 14.22 -12.12
C ALA A 473 -8.14 14.70 -11.73
N PRO A 474 -8.44 16.02 -11.74
CA PRO A 474 -9.76 16.53 -11.34
C PRO A 474 -10.96 15.96 -12.14
N ASP A 475 -10.76 15.60 -13.40
CA ASP A 475 -11.77 15.07 -14.33
C ASP A 475 -11.64 13.55 -14.56
N ASN A 476 -11.08 12.84 -13.58
CA ASN A 476 -10.93 11.39 -13.64
C ASN A 476 -12.26 10.65 -13.85
N GLY A 477 -12.17 9.40 -14.30
CA GLY A 477 -13.34 8.57 -14.61
C GLY A 477 -14.34 8.48 -13.46
N ALA A 478 -13.90 8.28 -12.21
CA ALA A 478 -14.81 8.20 -11.08
C ALA A 478 -15.56 9.51 -10.80
N ALA A 479 -14.92 10.66 -10.99
CA ALA A 479 -15.57 11.97 -10.88
C ALA A 479 -16.67 12.16 -11.95
N ARG A 480 -16.41 11.74 -13.19
CA ARG A 480 -17.41 11.77 -14.27
C ARG A 480 -18.62 10.88 -13.93
N LEU A 481 -18.40 9.68 -13.39
CA LEU A 481 -19.49 8.78 -12.98
C LEU A 481 -20.32 9.35 -11.84
N LEU A 482 -19.68 9.96 -10.84
CA LEU A 482 -20.41 10.64 -9.77
C LEU A 482 -21.28 11.77 -10.30
N ALA A 483 -20.77 12.60 -11.22
CA ALA A 483 -21.53 13.68 -11.83
C ALA A 483 -22.77 13.17 -12.57
N LEU A 484 -22.68 12.04 -13.28
CA LEU A 484 -23.83 11.41 -13.94
C LEU A 484 -24.87 10.93 -12.92
N LEU A 485 -24.45 10.34 -11.81
CA LEU A 485 -25.34 9.88 -10.74
C LEU A 485 -25.98 11.05 -9.97
N ASP A 486 -25.30 12.18 -9.86
CA ASP A 486 -25.84 13.39 -9.24
C ASP A 486 -26.83 14.11 -10.16
N ALA A 487 -26.67 13.95 -11.48
CA ALA A 487 -27.67 14.33 -12.49
C ALA A 487 -28.90 13.37 -12.54
N LYS A 488 -29.04 12.48 -11.55
CA LYS A 488 -30.14 11.51 -11.41
C LYS A 488 -30.28 10.50 -12.55
N LYS A 489 -29.19 10.18 -13.26
CA LYS A 489 -29.17 9.01 -14.14
C LYS A 489 -29.21 7.73 -13.31
N SER A 490 -29.96 6.73 -13.78
CA SER A 490 -29.98 5.38 -13.20
C SER A 490 -28.62 4.71 -13.32
N GLY A 491 -28.34 3.70 -12.47
CA GLY A 491 -27.07 2.97 -12.52
C GLY A 491 -26.80 2.37 -13.92
N LYS A 492 -27.85 1.90 -14.60
CA LYS A 492 -27.77 1.35 -15.96
C LYS A 492 -27.41 2.39 -17.02
N GLU A 493 -27.97 3.60 -16.92
CA GLU A 493 -27.62 4.71 -17.83
C GLU A 493 -26.17 5.15 -17.64
N VAL A 494 -25.66 5.10 -16.40
CA VAL A 494 -24.26 5.41 -16.11
C VAL A 494 -23.33 4.33 -16.67
N VAL A 495 -23.65 3.05 -16.49
CA VAL A 495 -22.87 1.93 -17.09
C VAL A 495 -22.88 2.01 -18.62
N ALA A 496 -24.03 2.28 -19.24
CA ALA A 496 -24.10 2.45 -20.69
C ALA A 496 -23.24 3.62 -21.20
N ALA A 497 -23.17 4.73 -20.44
CA ALA A 497 -22.29 5.84 -20.77
C ALA A 497 -20.79 5.46 -20.64
N MET A 498 -20.44 4.63 -19.65
CA MET A 498 -19.07 4.10 -19.50
C MET A 498 -18.64 3.24 -20.69
N GLU A 499 -19.52 2.32 -21.10
CA GLU A 499 -19.23 1.39 -22.20
C GLU A 499 -19.07 2.14 -23.54
N ALA A 500 -19.85 3.20 -23.75
CA ALA A 500 -19.72 4.08 -24.92
C ALA A 500 -18.39 4.85 -24.93
N GLU A 501 -17.96 5.44 -23.81
CA GLU A 501 -16.67 6.13 -23.72
C GLU A 501 -15.47 5.18 -23.89
N GLY A 502 -15.56 3.96 -23.34
CA GLY A 502 -14.51 2.93 -23.49
C GLY A 502 -14.35 2.44 -24.94
N ALA A 503 -15.45 2.39 -25.70
CA ALA A 503 -15.44 2.01 -27.11
C ALA A 503 -14.80 3.07 -28.03
N GLU A 504 -14.86 4.36 -27.65
CA GLU A 504 -14.23 5.45 -28.41
C GLU A 504 -12.75 5.65 -28.06
N GLY A 505 -12.31 5.23 -26.86
CA GLY A 505 -10.92 5.37 -26.39
C GLY A 505 -9.97 4.21 -26.72
N GLY A 506 -10.48 3.04 -27.13
CA GLY A 506 -9.70 1.80 -27.38
C GLY A 506 -8.84 1.80 -28.66
N GLY A 507 -8.55 2.97 -29.25
CA GLY A 507 -7.75 3.11 -30.47
C GLY A 507 -6.24 3.26 -30.26
N ALA A 508 -5.75 3.22 -29.02
CA ALA A 508 -4.34 3.31 -28.71
C ALA A 508 -3.99 2.50 -27.45
N ASP A 509 -3.64 1.22 -27.66
CA ASP A 509 -2.93 0.37 -26.69
C ASP A 509 -1.42 0.65 -26.70
#